data_AF-A0A349JRI8-F1
#
_entry.id   AF-A0A349JRI8-F1
#
_cell.length_a   1.000
_cell.length_b   1.000
_cell.length_c   1.000
_cell.angle_alpha   90.00
_cell.angle_beta   90.00
_cell.angle_gamma   90.00
#
_symmetry.space_group_name_H-M   'P 1'
#
loop_
_entity.id
_entity.type
_entity.pdbx_description
1 polymer ?
#
loop_
_entity_poly.entity_id
_entity_poly.type
_entity_poly.pdbx_seq_one_letter_code
_entity_poly.pdbx_strand_id
1 'polypeptide(L)'
;DSEIPSAVFLGLHLLITDPSTSPRTPVGKSIFGGLYGLGVFGLYALLGALGVPTFYDKLLCVPLLNLSVQRIDRLVRAFERSPRGSRWRFEWAAQRLNLAHMAVWIVFFAAMTATGQTDGRHTGDSLPFWQQACAEERRNACERLIQLESTYCGDNSGWACNELGSHYVEGRITETDLDLATAYFSRACEVRFQAGCVNVLNPESPSRALPRVIDLRLLLREGGQNLLEMSEPDLYARACGHGWTFACAEAPRSL
;
A
#
# COMPACT_ATOMS: atom_id res chain seq x y z
N ASP A 1 0.32 2.23 2.13
CA ASP A 1 -0.52 3.05 1.24
C ASP A 1 -0.76 2.32 -0.06
N SER A 2 -1.84 1.52 -0.07
CA SER A 2 -2.29 0.77 -1.24
C SER A 2 -3.14 1.64 -2.17
N GLU A 3 -3.52 2.83 -1.73
CA GLU A 3 -4.27 3.80 -2.54
C GLU A 3 -3.30 4.61 -3.38
N ILE A 4 -3.27 4.34 -4.68
CA ILE A 4 -2.75 5.31 -5.64
C ILE A 4 -3.79 6.44 -5.68
N PRO A 5 -3.45 7.69 -5.31
CA PRO A 5 -4.40 8.79 -5.36
C PRO A 5 -5.06 8.84 -6.74
N SER A 6 -6.37 9.04 -6.80
CA SER A 6 -7.13 9.02 -8.06
C SER A 6 -6.53 9.98 -9.11
N ALA A 7 -5.95 11.10 -8.68
CA ALA A 7 -5.20 12.02 -9.52
C ALA A 7 -3.91 11.42 -10.11
N VAL A 8 -3.18 10.60 -9.36
CA VAL A 8 -1.98 9.87 -9.84
C VAL A 8 -2.40 8.76 -10.80
N PHE A 9 -3.48 8.03 -10.49
CA PHE A 9 -4.02 7.01 -11.37
C PHE A 9 -4.48 7.62 -12.71
N LEU A 10 -5.24 8.72 -12.65
CA LEU A 10 -5.70 9.45 -13.83
C LEU A 10 -4.52 10.07 -14.60
N GLY A 11 -3.57 10.70 -13.91
CA GLY A 11 -2.37 11.25 -14.53
C GLY A 11 -1.52 10.18 -15.22
N LEU A 12 -1.35 9.02 -14.60
CA LEU A 12 -0.66 7.86 -15.17
C LEU A 12 -1.44 7.30 -16.37
N HIS A 13 -2.76 7.17 -16.28
CA HIS A 13 -3.60 6.74 -17.41
C HIS A 13 -3.47 7.70 -18.59
N LEU A 14 -3.53 9.02 -18.34
CA LEU A 14 -3.38 10.03 -19.38
C LEU A 14 -1.96 10.01 -19.99
N LEU A 15 -0.92 9.85 -19.18
CA LEU A 15 0.46 9.73 -19.66
C LEU A 15 0.71 8.46 -20.48
N ILE A 16 0.02 7.36 -20.18
CA ILE A 16 0.13 6.08 -20.88
C ILE A 16 -0.74 6.04 -22.14
N THR A 17 -1.87 6.75 -22.14
CA THR A 17 -2.87 6.70 -23.23
C THR A 17 -2.82 7.89 -24.17
N ASP A 18 -2.02 8.92 -23.88
CA ASP A 18 -1.84 10.06 -24.78
C ASP A 18 -1.27 9.58 -26.13
N PRO A 19 -1.92 9.93 -27.26
CA PRO A 19 -1.43 9.60 -28.60
C PRO A 19 -0.02 10.11 -28.91
N SER A 20 0.46 11.10 -28.16
CA SER A 20 1.82 11.63 -28.32
C SER A 20 2.89 10.79 -27.62
N THR A 21 2.52 10.03 -26.58
CA THR A 21 3.42 9.22 -25.73
C THR A 21 3.16 7.72 -25.82
N SER A 22 2.25 7.27 -26.68
CA SER A 22 1.93 5.86 -26.89
C SER A 22 2.13 5.41 -28.35
N PRO A 23 2.52 4.14 -28.60
CA PRO A 23 2.64 3.61 -29.96
C PRO A 23 1.31 3.65 -30.72
N ARG A 24 1.36 3.90 -32.02
CA ARG A 24 0.15 4.04 -32.85
C ARG A 24 -0.45 2.70 -33.26
N THR A 25 0.36 1.64 -33.33
CA THR A 25 -0.08 0.32 -33.79
C THR A 25 -0.59 -0.54 -32.61
N PRO A 26 -1.57 -1.44 -32.82
CA PRO A 26 -2.03 -2.35 -31.78
C PRO A 26 -0.90 -3.20 -31.17
N VAL A 27 -0.02 -3.74 -32.02
CA VAL A 27 1.15 -4.52 -31.59
C VAL A 27 2.14 -3.66 -30.79
N GLY A 28 2.37 -2.41 -31.22
CA GLY A 28 3.20 -1.46 -30.50
C GLY A 28 2.65 -1.18 -29.10
N LYS A 29 1.33 -0.99 -28.98
CA LYS A 29 0.67 -0.78 -27.68
C LYS A 29 0.82 -1.98 -26.74
N SER A 30 0.70 -3.20 -27.26
CA SER A 30 0.93 -4.42 -26.48
C SER A 30 2.37 -4.53 -25.99
N ILE A 31 3.36 -4.25 -26.85
CA ILE A 31 4.78 -4.25 -26.48
C ILE A 31 5.06 -3.19 -25.42
N PHE A 32 4.52 -1.98 -25.58
CA PHE A 32 4.68 -0.89 -24.63
C PHE A 32 4.10 -1.23 -23.25
N GLY A 33 2.89 -1.80 -23.21
CA GLY A 33 2.27 -2.27 -21.97
C GLY A 33 3.07 -3.39 -21.30
N GLY A 34 3.60 -4.34 -22.08
CA GLY A 34 4.46 -5.41 -21.56
C GLY A 34 5.78 -4.89 -20.97
N LEU A 35 6.43 -3.95 -21.66
CA LEU A 35 7.65 -3.28 -21.19
C LEU A 35 7.39 -2.46 -19.93
N TYR A 36 6.23 -1.78 -19.83
CA TYR A 36 5.80 -1.11 -18.60
C TYR A 36 5.66 -2.09 -17.44
N GLY A 37 4.94 -3.20 -17.62
CA GLY A 37 4.81 -4.23 -16.58
C GLY A 37 6.17 -4.75 -16.10
N LEU A 38 7.02 -5.19 -17.05
CA LEU A 38 8.38 -5.67 -16.73
C LEU A 38 9.25 -4.60 -16.06
N GLY A 39 9.14 -3.36 -16.50
CA GLY A 39 9.89 -2.23 -15.96
C GLY A 39 9.53 -1.93 -14.51
N VAL A 40 8.23 -1.95 -14.17
CA VAL A 40 7.76 -1.78 -12.78
C VAL A 40 8.30 -2.89 -11.88
N PHE A 41 8.20 -4.16 -12.29
CA PHE A 41 8.74 -5.28 -11.49
C PHE A 41 10.26 -5.21 -11.33
N GLY A 42 10.98 -4.89 -12.40
CA GLY A 42 12.44 -4.76 -12.37
C GLY A 42 12.87 -3.61 -11.46
N LEU A 43 12.17 -2.48 -11.52
CA LEU A 43 12.49 -1.32 -10.70
C LEU A 43 12.09 -1.52 -9.24
N TYR A 44 10.97 -2.19 -8.95
CA TYR A 44 10.61 -2.60 -7.59
C TYR A 44 11.73 -3.44 -6.95
N ALA A 45 12.22 -4.47 -7.67
CA ALA A 45 13.30 -5.31 -7.19
C ALA A 45 14.61 -4.53 -6.96
N LEU A 46 14.94 -3.62 -7.88
CA LEU A 46 16.15 -2.80 -7.79
C LEU A 46 16.07 -1.78 -6.64
N LEU A 47 14.99 -1.00 -6.55
CA LEU A 47 14.80 0.01 -5.51
C LEU A 47 14.71 -0.63 -4.13
N GLY A 48 14.02 -1.77 -4.02
CA GLY A 48 13.98 -2.56 -2.80
C GLY A 48 15.36 -3.04 -2.35
N ALA A 49 16.21 -3.48 -3.28
CA ALA A 49 17.59 -3.85 -2.98
C ALA A 49 18.48 -2.66 -2.53
N LEU A 50 18.12 -1.44 -2.96
CA LEU A 50 18.83 -0.20 -2.60
C LEU A 50 18.24 0.50 -1.36
N GLY A 51 17.19 -0.04 -0.74
CA GLY A 51 16.53 0.56 0.43
C GLY A 51 15.81 1.89 0.12
N VAL A 52 15.48 2.15 -1.14
CA VAL A 52 14.80 3.38 -1.57
C VAL A 52 13.28 3.16 -1.53
N PRO A 53 12.46 4.17 -1.16
CA PRO A 53 11.00 4.03 -1.17
C PRO A 53 10.49 3.50 -2.50
N THR A 54 9.73 2.40 -2.44
CA THR A 54 9.30 1.68 -3.65
C THR A 54 8.24 2.43 -4.45
N PHE A 55 7.64 3.51 -3.94
CA PHE A 55 6.66 4.34 -4.68
C PHE A 55 7.17 4.81 -6.07
N TYR A 56 8.49 4.99 -6.23
CA TYR A 56 9.07 5.41 -7.51
C TYR A 56 9.06 4.33 -8.60
N ASP A 57 8.82 3.07 -8.25
CA ASP A 57 8.80 1.91 -9.16
C ASP A 57 7.81 2.07 -10.33
N LYS A 58 6.65 2.66 -10.06
CA LYS A 58 5.58 2.91 -11.03
C LYS A 58 5.82 4.14 -11.89
N LEU A 59 6.63 5.10 -11.42
CA LEU A 59 6.77 6.42 -12.06
C LEU A 59 8.01 6.53 -12.94
N LEU A 60 9.16 6.01 -12.50
CA LEU A 60 10.43 6.20 -13.22
C LEU A 60 10.49 5.45 -14.56
N CYS A 61 9.69 4.40 -14.73
CA CYS A 61 9.63 3.67 -15.99
C CYS A 61 8.98 4.48 -17.13
N VAL A 62 8.05 5.39 -16.79
CA VAL A 62 7.21 6.11 -17.76
C VAL A 62 8.02 7.00 -18.71
N PRO A 63 8.95 7.88 -18.26
CA PRO A 63 9.74 8.69 -19.18
C PRO A 63 10.62 7.87 -20.13
N LEU A 64 11.22 6.77 -19.63
CA LEU A 64 12.07 5.88 -20.42
C LEU A 64 11.25 5.20 -21.53
N LEU A 65 10.03 4.76 -21.19
CA LEU A 65 9.09 4.20 -22.14
C LEU A 65 8.64 5.21 -23.19
N ASN A 66 8.28 6.43 -22.78
CA ASN A 66 7.87 7.49 -23.70
C ASN A 66 8.97 7.83 -24.72
N LEU A 67 10.24 7.86 -24.29
CA LEU A 67 11.39 8.04 -25.19
C LEU A 67 11.59 6.85 -26.15
N SER A 68 11.14 5.66 -25.76
CA SER A 68 11.28 4.43 -26.56
C SER A 68 10.21 4.26 -27.65
N VAL A 69 9.10 5.03 -27.61
CA VAL A 69 7.94 4.91 -28.51
C VAL A 69 8.34 4.89 -29.98
N GLN A 70 9.20 5.84 -30.40
CA GLN A 70 9.64 5.93 -31.80
C GLN A 70 10.47 4.71 -32.25
N ARG A 71 11.16 4.05 -31.31
CA ARG A 71 11.93 2.83 -31.59
C ARG A 71 11.00 1.62 -31.67
N ILE A 72 10.04 1.52 -30.77
CA ILE A 72 8.99 0.48 -30.79
C ILE A 72 8.22 0.54 -32.12
N ASP A 73 7.74 1.72 -32.52
CA ASP A 73 7.02 1.89 -33.79
C ASP A 73 7.89 1.56 -35.01
N ARG A 74 9.20 1.84 -34.97
CA ARG A 74 10.13 1.45 -36.05
C ARG A 74 10.33 -0.06 -36.10
N LEU A 75 10.51 -0.71 -34.95
CA LEU A 75 10.67 -2.17 -34.85
C LEU A 75 9.42 -2.91 -35.32
N VAL A 76 8.24 -2.48 -34.90
CA VAL A 76 6.96 -3.08 -35.32
C VAL A 76 6.79 -2.96 -36.83
N ARG A 77 7.03 -1.78 -37.41
CA ARG A 77 6.95 -1.58 -38.88
C ARG A 77 7.98 -2.40 -39.65
N ALA A 78 9.18 -2.56 -39.11
CA ALA A 78 10.20 -3.42 -39.71
C ALA A 78 9.79 -4.90 -39.67
N PHE A 79 9.16 -5.34 -38.58
CA PHE A 79 8.67 -6.70 -38.42
C PHE A 79 7.48 -7.01 -39.33
N GLU A 80 6.49 -6.10 -39.42
CA GLU A 80 5.32 -6.23 -40.30
C GLU A 80 5.69 -6.32 -41.78
N ARG A 81 6.77 -5.64 -42.20
CA ARG A 81 7.28 -5.70 -43.58
C ARG A 81 8.10 -6.96 -43.88
N SER A 82 8.50 -7.73 -42.87
CA SER A 82 9.24 -8.97 -43.04
C SER A 82 8.31 -10.10 -43.54
N PRO A 83 8.79 -11.05 -44.39
CA PRO A 83 7.98 -12.16 -44.90
C PRO A 83 7.36 -13.04 -43.79
N ARG A 84 7.97 -13.06 -42.60
CA ARG A 84 7.42 -13.75 -41.40
C ARG A 84 6.28 -12.96 -40.74
N GLY A 85 6.29 -11.63 -40.80
CA GLY A 85 5.27 -10.76 -40.22
C GLY A 85 3.94 -10.82 -40.98
N SER A 86 3.97 -11.04 -42.30
CA SER A 86 2.76 -11.23 -43.11
C SER A 86 1.89 -12.41 -42.68
N ARG A 87 2.47 -13.45 -42.03
CA ARG A 87 1.71 -14.59 -41.47
C ARG A 87 1.06 -14.28 -40.12
N TRP A 88 1.56 -13.26 -39.43
CA TRP A 88 1.08 -12.79 -38.13
C TRP A 88 0.21 -11.54 -38.24
N ARG A 89 -0.24 -11.17 -39.45
CA ARG A 89 -1.28 -10.17 -39.67
C ARG A 89 -2.60 -10.68 -39.12
N PHE A 90 -2.76 -10.54 -37.82
CA PHE A 90 -4.01 -10.72 -37.12
C PHE A 90 -4.90 -9.53 -37.52
N GLU A 91 -5.81 -9.75 -38.47
CA GLU A 91 -6.78 -8.74 -38.91
C GLU A 91 -7.89 -8.61 -37.85
N TRP A 92 -7.60 -7.90 -36.76
CA TRP A 92 -8.59 -7.58 -35.74
C TRP A 92 -9.54 -6.52 -36.31
N ALA A 93 -10.78 -6.89 -36.62
CA ALA A 93 -11.85 -5.94 -36.92
C ALA A 93 -12.10 -5.05 -35.69
N ALA A 94 -11.44 -3.89 -35.64
CA ALA A 94 -11.25 -3.07 -34.45
C ALA A 94 -12.54 -2.70 -33.70
N GLN A 95 -13.68 -2.63 -34.38
CA GLN A 95 -14.93 -2.11 -33.82
C GLN A 95 -15.71 -3.15 -33.00
N ARG A 96 -15.82 -4.41 -33.47
CA ARG A 96 -16.48 -5.49 -32.70
C ARG A 96 -15.65 -5.96 -31.52
N LEU A 97 -14.34 -5.90 -31.65
CA LEU A 97 -13.42 -6.28 -30.59
C LEU A 97 -13.41 -5.23 -29.47
N ASN A 98 -13.54 -3.94 -29.77
CA ASN A 98 -13.60 -2.92 -28.71
C ASN A 98 -14.80 -3.14 -27.77
N LEU A 99 -15.99 -3.45 -28.31
CA LEU A 99 -17.16 -3.83 -27.50
C LEU A 99 -16.91 -5.07 -26.64
N ALA A 100 -16.25 -6.10 -27.20
CA ALA A 100 -15.90 -7.30 -26.46
C ALA A 100 -14.91 -7.02 -25.32
N HIS A 101 -13.89 -6.18 -25.54
CA HIS A 101 -12.94 -5.78 -24.50
C HIS A 101 -13.62 -4.95 -23.41
N MET A 102 -14.46 -3.98 -23.80
CA MET A 102 -15.24 -3.19 -22.84
C MET A 102 -16.16 -4.09 -22.01
N ALA A 103 -16.84 -5.06 -22.64
CA ALA A 103 -17.69 -6.01 -21.93
C ALA A 103 -16.88 -6.87 -20.95
N VAL A 104 -15.71 -7.38 -21.35
CA VAL A 104 -14.82 -8.15 -20.46
C VAL A 104 -14.38 -7.31 -19.27
N TRP A 105 -13.95 -6.06 -19.48
CA TRP A 105 -13.55 -5.16 -18.39
C TRP A 105 -14.72 -4.80 -17.48
N ILE A 106 -15.90 -4.52 -18.04
CA ILE A 106 -17.12 -4.25 -17.25
C ILE A 106 -17.46 -5.47 -16.38
N VAL A 107 -17.46 -6.68 -16.95
CA VAL A 107 -17.75 -7.91 -16.20
C VAL A 107 -16.70 -8.16 -15.12
N PHE A 108 -15.42 -7.95 -15.43
CA PHE A 108 -14.33 -8.09 -14.48
C PHE A 108 -14.47 -7.13 -13.29
N PHE A 109 -14.63 -5.83 -13.56
CA PHE A 109 -14.80 -4.83 -12.50
C PHE A 109 -16.11 -5.04 -11.73
N ALA A 110 -17.22 -5.35 -12.41
CA ALA A 110 -18.48 -5.66 -11.74
C ALA A 110 -18.37 -6.88 -10.82
N ALA A 111 -17.63 -7.92 -11.23
CA ALA A 111 -17.37 -9.09 -10.40
C ALA A 111 -16.47 -8.74 -9.19
N MET A 112 -15.42 -7.93 -9.38
CA MET A 112 -14.60 -7.45 -8.27
C MET A 112 -15.39 -6.60 -7.28
N THR A 113 -16.26 -5.70 -7.74
CA THR A 113 -17.13 -4.89 -6.89
C THR A 113 -18.14 -5.76 -6.14
N ALA A 114 -18.79 -6.71 -6.83
CA ALA A 114 -19.75 -7.63 -6.20
C ALA A 114 -19.11 -8.55 -5.14
N THR A 115 -17.81 -8.83 -5.26
CA THR A 115 -17.04 -9.62 -4.29
C THR A 115 -16.34 -8.77 -3.22
N GLY A 116 -16.54 -7.44 -3.22
CA GLY A 116 -15.97 -6.53 -2.21
C GLY A 116 -14.46 -6.34 -2.31
N GLN A 117 -13.85 -6.64 -3.46
CA GLN A 117 -12.39 -6.53 -3.66
C GLN A 117 -11.93 -5.12 -4.07
N THR A 118 -12.84 -4.19 -4.38
CA THR A 118 -12.49 -2.86 -4.90
C THR A 118 -12.34 -1.79 -3.83
N ASP A 119 -13.25 -1.73 -2.84
CA ASP A 119 -13.28 -0.70 -1.77
C ASP A 119 -13.47 -1.32 -0.37
N GLY A 120 -13.14 -2.60 -0.22
CA GLY A 120 -13.28 -3.34 1.04
C GLY A 120 -12.02 -3.29 1.89
N ARG A 121 -12.19 -3.46 3.21
CA ARG A 121 -11.09 -3.59 4.18
C ARG A 121 -10.00 -4.54 3.68
N HIS A 122 -8.80 -4.02 3.47
CA HIS A 122 -7.64 -4.86 3.16
C HIS A 122 -6.99 -5.37 4.44
N THR A 123 -6.52 -6.61 4.43
CA THR A 123 -5.81 -7.21 5.58
C THR A 123 -4.59 -6.38 5.99
N GLY A 124 -3.95 -5.74 5.01
CA GLY A 124 -2.81 -4.84 5.20
C GLY A 124 -3.12 -3.53 5.91
N ASP A 125 -4.39 -3.19 6.15
CA ASP A 125 -4.79 -1.96 6.86
C ASP A 125 -4.88 -2.17 8.38
N SER A 126 -4.85 -3.42 8.85
CA SER A 126 -4.95 -3.73 10.27
C SER A 126 -3.57 -3.89 10.91
N LEU A 127 -3.29 -3.12 11.96
CA LEU A 127 -2.04 -3.24 12.71
C LEU A 127 -1.87 -4.64 13.37
N PRO A 128 -2.91 -5.26 13.96
CA PRO A 128 -2.81 -6.63 14.49
C PRO A 128 -2.39 -7.67 13.46
N PHE A 129 -2.79 -7.53 12.19
CA PHE A 129 -2.32 -8.41 11.12
C PHE A 129 -0.80 -8.31 10.94
N TRP A 130 -0.22 -7.11 10.99
CA TRP A 130 1.23 -6.93 10.85
C TRP A 130 2.01 -7.39 12.08
N GLN A 131 1.44 -7.25 13.27
CA GLN A 131 1.99 -7.85 14.49
C GLN A 131 2.07 -9.37 14.35
N GLN A 132 0.98 -10.00 13.92
CA GLN A 132 0.94 -11.45 13.69
C GLN A 132 1.89 -11.88 12.55
N ALA A 133 1.87 -11.17 11.42
CA ALA A 133 2.74 -11.49 10.29
C ALA A 133 4.23 -11.37 10.65
N CYS A 134 4.59 -10.39 11.48
CA CYS A 134 5.93 -10.24 12.01
C CYS A 134 6.28 -11.38 12.98
N ALA A 135 5.37 -11.76 13.88
CA ALA A 135 5.56 -12.90 14.78
C ALA A 135 5.70 -14.25 14.04
N GLU A 136 5.06 -14.38 12.88
CA GLU A 136 5.19 -15.53 11.97
C GLU A 136 6.41 -15.43 11.03
N GLU A 137 7.32 -14.47 11.25
CA GLU A 137 8.53 -14.24 10.46
C GLU A 137 8.27 -14.08 8.95
N ARG A 138 7.10 -13.53 8.58
CA ARG A 138 6.81 -13.26 7.17
C ARG A 138 7.76 -12.19 6.64
N ARG A 139 8.21 -12.39 5.41
CA ARG A 139 9.14 -11.47 4.72
C ARG A 139 8.65 -10.02 4.77
N ASN A 140 9.52 -9.12 5.21
CA ASN A 140 9.29 -7.66 5.33
C ASN A 140 8.12 -7.27 6.27
N ALA A 141 7.55 -8.19 7.05
CA ALA A 141 6.41 -7.88 7.90
C ALA A 141 6.79 -7.01 9.10
N CYS A 142 7.91 -7.33 9.76
CA CYS A 142 8.40 -6.53 10.89
C CYS A 142 8.84 -5.12 10.49
N GLU A 143 9.52 -4.99 9.35
CA GLU A 143 9.86 -3.68 8.79
C GLU A 143 8.59 -2.85 8.52
N ARG A 144 7.56 -3.48 7.94
CA ARG A 144 6.28 -2.82 7.69
C ARG A 144 5.55 -2.43 8.98
N LEU A 145 5.62 -3.27 10.02
CA LEU A 145 5.06 -2.98 11.34
C LEU A 145 5.70 -1.72 11.94
N ILE A 146 7.04 -1.63 11.94
CA ILE A 146 7.77 -0.45 12.43
C ILE A 146 7.41 0.81 11.63
N GLN A 147 7.29 0.71 10.30
CA GLN A 147 6.86 1.85 9.47
C GLN A 147 5.44 2.32 9.81
N LEU A 148 4.51 1.39 10.06
CA LEU A 148 3.13 1.71 10.43
C LEU A 148 3.07 2.38 11.81
N GLU A 149 3.71 1.78 12.81
CA GLU A 149 3.76 2.35 14.15
C GLU A 149 4.46 3.73 14.14
N SER A 150 5.52 3.92 13.35
CA SER A 150 6.18 5.21 13.13
C SER A 150 5.23 6.26 12.56
N THR A 151 4.42 5.87 11.56
CA THR A 151 3.40 6.74 10.97
C THR A 151 2.35 7.14 12.00
N TYR A 152 1.78 6.17 12.75
CA TYR A 152 0.78 6.45 13.77
C TYR A 152 1.32 7.26 14.95
N CYS A 153 2.57 7.02 15.36
CA CYS A 153 3.27 7.84 16.34
C CYS A 153 3.45 9.27 15.80
N GLY A 154 3.80 9.41 14.51
CA GLY A 154 3.79 10.66 13.74
C GLY A 154 2.47 11.42 13.84
N ASP A 155 1.36 10.69 13.75
CA ASP A 155 -0.02 11.18 13.90
C ASP A 155 -0.47 11.38 15.36
N ASN A 156 0.46 11.31 16.33
CA ASN A 156 0.24 11.47 17.76
C ASN A 156 -0.56 10.35 18.44
N SER A 157 -0.47 9.12 17.93
CA SER A 157 -0.86 7.95 18.71
C SER A 157 0.18 7.69 19.80
N GLY A 158 -0.21 7.92 21.04
CA GLY A 158 0.63 7.64 22.20
C GLY A 158 0.89 6.15 22.40
N TRP A 159 -0.10 5.32 22.05
CA TRP A 159 0.08 3.87 22.04
C TRP A 159 1.16 3.46 21.04
N ALA A 160 1.09 3.91 19.78
CA ALA A 160 2.07 3.55 18.75
C ALA A 160 3.49 4.04 19.10
N CYS A 161 3.63 5.24 19.65
CA CYS A 161 4.92 5.73 20.14
C CYS A 161 5.48 4.84 21.27
N ASN A 162 4.63 4.37 22.19
CA ASN A 162 5.07 3.49 23.26
C ASN A 162 5.53 2.11 22.74
N GLU A 163 4.84 1.56 21.74
CA GLU A 163 5.22 0.29 21.13
C GLU A 163 6.55 0.40 20.39
N LEU A 164 6.77 1.48 19.62
CA LEU A 164 8.07 1.76 18.98
C LEU A 164 9.20 1.78 19.99
N GLY A 165 9.05 2.56 21.07
CA GLY A 165 10.06 2.61 22.12
C GLY A 165 10.36 1.23 22.69
N SER A 166 9.32 0.41 22.88
CA SER A 166 9.47 -0.96 23.39
C SER A 166 10.23 -1.86 22.42
N HIS A 167 10.02 -1.73 21.10
CA HIS A 167 10.78 -2.50 20.11
C HIS A 167 12.28 -2.14 20.12
N TYR A 168 12.62 -0.86 20.24
CA TYR A 168 14.01 -0.39 20.33
C TYR A 168 14.71 -0.77 21.65
N VAL A 169 13.97 -1.03 22.73
CA VAL A 169 14.53 -1.61 23.96
C VAL A 169 14.73 -3.12 23.80
N GLU A 170 13.73 -3.82 23.28
CA GLU A 170 13.72 -5.29 23.19
C GLU A 170 14.71 -5.83 22.17
N GLY A 171 14.99 -5.09 21.09
CA GLY A 171 15.94 -5.49 20.06
C GLY A 171 15.52 -6.70 19.22
N ARG A 172 14.25 -7.11 19.28
CA ARG A 172 13.75 -8.32 18.59
C ARG A 172 13.59 -8.11 17.09
N ILE A 173 13.10 -6.93 16.69
CA ILE A 173 12.75 -6.60 15.30
C ILE A 173 13.45 -5.34 14.78
N THR A 174 14.25 -4.70 15.64
CA THR A 174 15.06 -3.50 15.40
C THR A 174 16.39 -3.67 16.11
N GLU A 175 17.41 -2.92 15.70
CA GLU A 175 18.62 -2.79 16.52
C GLU A 175 18.28 -2.08 17.84
N THR A 176 18.91 -2.50 18.94
CA THR A 176 18.68 -1.89 20.25
C THR A 176 19.20 -0.46 20.27
N ASP A 177 18.34 0.49 20.64
CA ASP A 177 18.69 1.91 20.76
C ASP A 177 17.88 2.54 21.90
N LEU A 178 18.50 2.64 23.07
CA LEU A 178 17.85 3.13 24.28
C LEU A 178 17.53 4.63 24.23
N ASP A 179 18.37 5.41 23.54
CA ASP A 179 18.18 6.85 23.39
C ASP A 179 16.97 7.13 22.49
N LEU A 180 16.89 6.42 21.36
CA LEU A 180 15.75 6.50 20.46
C LEU A 180 14.48 5.96 21.12
N ALA A 181 14.56 4.87 21.89
CA ALA A 181 13.44 4.36 22.67
C ALA A 181 12.89 5.41 23.65
N THR A 182 13.79 6.06 24.40
CA THR A 182 13.44 7.10 25.38
C THR A 182 12.80 8.31 24.70
N ALA A 183 13.25 8.68 23.49
CA ALA A 183 12.62 9.73 22.70
C ALA A 183 11.17 9.36 22.31
N TYR A 184 10.92 8.12 21.88
CA TYR A 184 9.56 7.65 21.60
C TYR A 184 8.67 7.58 22.85
N PHE A 185 9.19 7.11 23.98
CA PHE A 185 8.46 7.11 25.26
C PHE A 185 8.13 8.53 25.72
N SER A 186 9.05 9.48 25.54
CA SER A 186 8.83 10.90 25.85
C SER A 186 7.69 11.45 25.01
N ARG A 187 7.68 11.18 23.70
CA ARG A 187 6.59 11.58 22.82
C ARG A 187 5.25 10.96 23.22
N ALA A 188 5.23 9.67 23.60
CA ALA A 188 4.04 9.02 24.13
C ALA A 188 3.53 9.72 25.41
N CYS A 189 4.44 10.13 26.31
CA CYS A 189 4.10 10.86 27.51
C CYS A 189 3.53 12.26 27.22
N GLU A 190 4.11 12.99 26.27
CA GLU A 190 3.63 14.32 25.84
C GLU A 190 2.18 14.28 25.34
N VAL A 191 1.79 13.21 24.65
CA VAL A 191 0.39 12.95 24.23
C VAL A 191 -0.46 12.26 25.31
N ARG A 192 0.00 12.34 26.57
CA ARG A 192 -0.67 11.87 27.79
C ARG A 192 -0.93 10.37 27.83
N PHE A 193 -0.11 9.56 27.16
CA PHE A 193 -0.18 8.11 27.27
C PHE A 193 0.61 7.66 28.51
N GLN A 194 -0.09 7.22 29.54
CA GLN A 194 0.47 6.99 30.87
C GLN A 194 1.65 6.01 30.87
N ALA A 195 1.58 4.92 30.11
CA ALA A 195 2.67 3.95 30.02
C ALA A 195 3.95 4.59 29.46
N GLY A 196 3.83 5.53 28.51
CA GLY A 196 4.95 6.30 28.00
C GLY A 196 5.67 7.08 29.09
N CYS A 197 4.92 7.75 29.98
CA CYS A 197 5.52 8.48 31.11
C CYS A 197 6.23 7.55 32.10
N VAL A 198 5.70 6.35 32.34
CA VAL A 198 6.37 5.33 33.16
C VAL A 198 7.68 4.87 32.51
N ASN A 199 7.66 4.67 31.19
CA ASN A 199 8.82 4.20 30.44
C ASN A 199 9.92 5.24 30.31
N VAL A 200 9.61 6.54 30.33
CA VAL A 200 10.65 7.58 30.46
C VAL A 200 11.43 7.44 31.77
N LEU A 201 10.77 7.04 32.86
CA LEU A 201 11.40 6.86 34.17
C LEU A 201 12.18 5.54 34.27
N ASN A 202 11.74 4.51 33.55
CA ASN A 202 12.37 3.18 33.54
C ASN A 202 12.35 2.57 32.12
N PRO A 203 13.23 3.04 31.21
CA PRO A 203 13.18 2.63 29.81
C PRO A 203 13.66 1.19 29.59
N GLU A 204 14.45 0.62 30.50
CA GLU A 204 14.98 -0.75 30.37
C GLU A 204 13.92 -1.85 30.53
N SER A 205 12.78 -1.54 31.16
CA SER A 205 11.69 -2.48 31.38
C SER A 205 10.36 -1.83 30.99
N PRO A 206 10.08 -1.73 29.68
CA PRO A 206 8.96 -0.95 29.19
C PRO A 206 7.62 -1.61 29.55
N SER A 207 6.74 -0.81 30.14
CA SER A 207 5.33 -1.10 30.33
C SER A 207 4.56 -0.89 29.02
N ARG A 208 3.69 -1.85 28.67
CA ARG A 208 2.74 -1.73 27.57
C ARG A 208 1.32 -1.61 28.13
N ALA A 209 0.46 -0.87 27.42
CA ALA A 209 -0.95 -0.68 27.77
C ALA A 209 -1.83 -0.77 26.52
N LEU A 210 -3.15 -0.93 26.70
CA LEU A 210 -4.09 -0.96 25.58
C LEU A 210 -4.19 0.43 24.89
N PRO A 211 -4.48 0.47 23.58
CA PRO A 211 -4.78 1.73 22.90
C PRO A 211 -5.99 2.43 23.54
N ARG A 212 -5.91 3.77 23.70
CA ARG A 212 -7.08 4.57 24.13
C ARG A 212 -8.01 4.82 22.95
N VAL A 213 -9.21 5.32 23.22
CA VAL A 213 -10.17 5.70 22.17
C VAL A 213 -9.57 6.67 21.15
N ILE A 214 -8.75 7.64 21.58
CA ILE A 214 -8.05 8.55 20.67
C ILE A 214 -7.03 7.84 19.78
N ASP A 215 -6.33 6.85 20.32
CA ASP A 215 -5.39 6.02 19.55
C ASP A 215 -6.15 5.17 18.53
N LEU A 216 -7.25 4.53 18.93
CA LEU A 216 -8.11 3.73 18.03
C LEU A 216 -8.64 4.53 16.84
N ARG A 217 -8.97 5.82 17.02
CA ARG A 217 -9.38 6.70 15.92
C ARG A 217 -8.29 6.94 14.88
N LEU A 218 -7.03 6.76 15.24
CA LEU A 218 -5.88 6.82 14.34
C LEU A 218 -5.58 5.44 13.74
N LEU A 219 -5.53 4.41 14.58
CA LEU A 219 -5.15 3.04 14.23
C LEU A 219 -6.17 2.33 13.32
N LEU A 220 -7.42 2.79 13.27
CA LEU A 220 -8.51 2.17 12.52
C LEU A 220 -8.91 2.94 11.25
N ARG A 221 -8.12 3.96 10.85
CA ARG A 221 -8.38 4.73 9.63
C ARG A 221 -8.23 3.82 8.40
N GLU A 222 -9.24 3.83 7.53
CA GLU A 222 -9.21 3.23 6.20
C GLU A 222 -9.43 4.35 5.17
N GLY A 223 -8.72 4.33 4.06
CA GLY A 223 -8.87 5.30 2.96
C GLY A 223 -8.91 6.77 3.35
N GLY A 224 -8.10 7.16 4.36
CA GLY A 224 -8.01 8.54 4.85
C GLY A 224 -9.23 9.04 5.63
N GLN A 225 -10.19 8.17 5.98
CA GLN A 225 -11.36 8.57 6.77
C GLN A 225 -10.96 9.07 8.17
N ASN A 226 -11.61 10.13 8.63
CA ASN A 226 -11.48 10.63 9.98
C ASN A 226 -12.58 10.04 10.89
N LEU A 227 -12.19 9.41 12.00
CA LEU A 227 -13.09 8.70 12.91
C LEU A 227 -13.52 9.53 14.14
N LEU A 228 -13.41 10.87 14.07
CA LEU A 228 -13.78 11.75 15.20
C LEU A 228 -15.26 11.68 15.57
N GLU A 229 -16.16 11.54 14.58
CA GLU A 229 -17.61 11.50 14.79
C GLU A 229 -18.14 10.10 15.12
N MET A 230 -17.30 9.06 14.98
CA MET A 230 -17.69 7.69 15.29
C MET A 230 -17.88 7.51 16.80
N SER A 231 -19.01 6.90 17.17
CA SER A 231 -19.32 6.57 18.56
C SER A 231 -18.30 5.58 19.11
N GLU A 232 -18.06 5.60 20.44
CA GLU A 232 -17.11 4.65 21.03
C GLU A 232 -17.53 3.18 20.81
N PRO A 233 -18.80 2.77 21.01
CA PRO A 233 -19.21 1.39 20.74
C PRO A 233 -18.94 0.94 19.30
N ASP A 234 -19.19 1.80 18.30
CA ASP A 234 -18.92 1.49 16.90
C ASP A 234 -17.41 1.42 16.63
N LEU A 235 -16.62 2.26 17.30
CA LEU A 235 -15.16 2.23 17.22
C LEU A 235 -14.59 0.92 17.77
N TYR A 236 -15.12 0.43 18.90
CA TYR A 236 -14.74 -0.86 19.47
C TYR A 236 -15.21 -2.04 18.59
N ALA A 237 -16.41 -1.98 18.02
CA ALA A 237 -16.87 -2.98 17.05
C ALA A 237 -15.95 -3.02 15.82
N ARG A 238 -15.54 -1.85 15.31
CA ARG A 238 -14.56 -1.73 14.22
C ARG A 238 -13.20 -2.28 14.65
N ALA A 239 -12.72 -1.95 15.86
CA ALA A 239 -11.47 -2.48 16.39
C ALA A 239 -11.46 -4.02 16.47
N CYS A 240 -12.56 -4.60 16.95
CA CYS A 240 -12.74 -6.06 16.96
C CYS A 240 -12.67 -6.62 15.54
N GLY A 241 -13.32 -5.95 14.58
CA GLY A 241 -13.18 -6.24 13.16
C GLY A 241 -11.69 -6.32 12.78
N HIS A 242 -10.90 -5.30 13.07
CA HIS A 242 -9.46 -5.22 12.77
C HIS A 242 -8.57 -6.19 13.56
N GLY A 243 -9.14 -7.12 14.34
CA GLY A 243 -8.39 -8.15 15.07
C GLY A 243 -7.91 -7.70 16.45
N TRP A 244 -8.36 -6.55 16.95
CA TRP A 244 -8.09 -6.14 18.33
C TRP A 244 -8.98 -6.95 19.29
N THR A 245 -8.43 -8.03 19.82
CA THR A 245 -9.16 -8.99 20.66
C THR A 245 -9.78 -8.38 21.90
N PHE A 246 -9.14 -7.40 22.52
CA PHE A 246 -9.68 -6.70 23.70
C PHE A 246 -10.99 -5.97 23.40
N ALA A 247 -11.19 -5.51 22.16
CA ALA A 247 -12.35 -4.74 21.76
C ALA A 247 -13.59 -5.62 21.46
N CYS A 248 -13.38 -6.92 21.26
CA CYS A 248 -14.47 -7.85 20.93
C CYS A 248 -15.41 -8.15 22.11
N ALA A 249 -15.00 -7.87 23.35
CA ALA A 249 -15.84 -8.04 24.53
C ALA A 249 -16.83 -6.87 24.74
N GLU A 250 -16.50 -5.68 24.23
CA GLU A 250 -17.25 -4.43 24.42
C GLU A 250 -18.12 -4.06 23.21
N ALA A 251 -17.94 -4.75 22.07
CA ALA A 251 -18.75 -4.55 20.89
C ALA A 251 -20.21 -4.98 21.15
N PRO A 252 -21.22 -4.15 20.82
CA PRO A 252 -22.61 -4.58 20.89
C PRO A 252 -22.78 -5.84 20.02
N ARG A 253 -23.32 -6.91 20.61
CA ARG A 253 -23.73 -8.09 19.84
C ARG A 253 -24.76 -7.63 18.82
N SER A 254 -24.37 -7.55 17.55
CA SER A 254 -25.30 -7.37 16.44
C SER A 254 -26.30 -8.54 16.49
N LEU A 255 -27.56 -8.23 16.74
CA LEU A 255 -28.69 -9.15 16.57
C LEU A 255 -28.92 -9.44 15.09
#